data_AF-A0A9W8WCR4-F1
#
_entry.id   AF-A0A9W8WCR4-F1
#
_cell.length_a   1.000
_cell.length_b   1.000
_cell.length_c   1.000
_cell.angle_alpha   90.00
_cell.angle_beta   90.00
_cell.angle_gamma   90.00
#
_symmetry.space_group_name_H-M   'P 1'
#
loop_
_entity.id
_entity.type
_entity.pdbx_description
1 polymer ?
#
loop_
_entity_poly.entity_id
_entity_poly.type
_entity_poly.pdbx_seq_one_letter_code
_entity_poly.pdbx_strand_id
1 'polypeptide(L)'
;MPWEIYRTTSLTPSARPVDVYTKSGDVGVYAAYIALIPEYDVGFTINAAGADAYIASRALLDEMTTLTVQSLDQLAGSEAQSKYTGHYSGNNDSLVLAINDGPGLKIQKWTCNGDSVLEAWQQLRGGGGQVDARIYPIGQDDRWRVVFEVVDMAETSLFEDACHAWFRVDQFRYQGLPVDEIDFTIDDGRVTALSVPGLRQTLAKTSSLRY
;
A
#
# COMPACT_ATOMS: atom_id res chain seq x y z
N MET A 1 -11.56 29.72 5.64
CA MET A 1 -11.41 29.57 4.18
C MET A 1 -11.24 28.09 3.87
N PRO A 2 -11.81 27.57 2.77
CA PRO A 2 -11.65 26.16 2.38
C PRO A 2 -10.21 25.88 1.90
N TRP A 3 -9.77 24.63 2.00
CA TRP A 3 -8.53 24.13 1.40
C TRP A 3 -8.71 23.90 -0.11
N GLU A 4 -7.63 24.07 -0.88
CA GLU A 4 -7.53 23.59 -2.26
C GLU A 4 -6.93 22.17 -2.24
N ILE A 5 -7.70 21.15 -2.66
CA ILE A 5 -7.25 19.75 -2.59
C ILE A 5 -7.08 19.22 -4.00
N TYR A 6 -5.85 18.87 -4.36
CA TYR A 6 -5.53 18.21 -5.61
C TYR A 6 -5.46 16.70 -5.38
N ARG A 7 -6.25 15.94 -6.15
CA ARG A 7 -6.18 14.48 -6.17
C ARG A 7 -5.64 14.04 -7.52
N THR A 8 -4.50 13.35 -7.51
CA THR A 8 -3.82 12.90 -8.74
C THR A 8 -3.52 11.41 -8.66
N THR A 9 -3.62 10.74 -9.81
CA THR A 9 -3.31 9.31 -9.96
C THR A 9 -2.03 9.07 -10.76
N SER A 10 -1.36 10.12 -11.25
CA SER A 10 -0.21 9.98 -12.15
C SER A 10 1.15 10.00 -11.45
N LEU A 11 1.17 10.08 -10.12
CA LEU A 11 2.42 10.26 -9.36
C LEU A 11 3.06 8.94 -8.90
N THR A 12 2.38 7.81 -9.04
CA THR A 12 2.86 6.50 -8.56
C THR A 12 2.67 5.42 -9.64
N PRO A 13 3.51 4.37 -9.68
CA PRO A 13 3.38 3.28 -10.66
C PRO A 13 2.01 2.58 -10.60
N SER A 14 1.46 2.45 -9.40
CA SER A 14 0.17 1.79 -9.16
C SER A 14 -1.05 2.64 -9.55
N ALA A 15 -0.82 3.85 -10.08
CA ALA A 15 -1.84 4.85 -10.36
C ALA A 15 -2.77 5.16 -9.17
N ARG A 16 -2.30 4.97 -7.92
CA ARG A 16 -3.14 5.20 -6.75
C ARG A 16 -3.37 6.70 -6.57
N PRO A 17 -4.58 7.13 -6.16
CA PRO A 17 -4.83 8.53 -5.84
C PRO A 17 -3.93 9.00 -4.70
N VAL A 18 -3.30 10.16 -4.88
CA VAL A 18 -2.55 10.88 -3.85
C VAL A 18 -3.21 12.24 -3.66
N ASP A 19 -3.58 12.54 -2.40
CA ASP A 19 -4.18 13.82 -2.03
C ASP A 19 -3.12 14.82 -1.56
N VAL A 20 -3.12 16.01 -2.19
CA VAL A 20 -2.26 17.14 -1.84
C VAL A 20 -3.14 18.27 -1.35
N TYR A 21 -3.09 18.51 -0.04
CA TYR A 21 -3.85 19.56 0.63
C TYR A 21 -3.06 20.85 0.57
N THR A 22 -3.60 21.84 -0.15
CA THR A 22 -2.90 23.10 -0.38
C THR A 22 -3.71 24.31 0.05
N LYS A 23 -2.97 25.38 0.32
CA LYS A 23 -3.55 26.71 0.43
C LYS A 23 -2.64 27.72 -0.24
N SER A 24 -3.19 28.42 -1.23
CA SER A 24 -2.55 29.54 -1.93
C SER A 24 -2.86 30.88 -1.28
N GLY A 25 -1.99 31.86 -1.56
CA GLY A 25 -2.24 33.26 -1.28
C GLY A 25 -1.28 34.16 -2.06
N ASP A 26 -1.76 35.32 -2.48
CA ASP A 26 -0.99 36.29 -3.25
C ASP A 26 -1.30 37.73 -2.81
N VAL A 27 -0.29 38.59 -2.89
CA VAL A 27 -0.44 40.04 -2.68
C VAL A 27 0.63 40.81 -3.46
N GLY A 28 0.19 41.61 -4.44
CA GLY A 28 1.09 42.40 -5.27
C GLY A 28 2.08 41.51 -6.02
N VAL A 29 3.38 41.65 -5.70
CA VAL A 29 4.46 40.84 -6.30
C VAL A 29 4.85 39.64 -5.44
N TYR A 30 4.06 39.28 -4.42
CA TYR A 30 4.34 38.15 -3.54
C TYR A 30 3.30 37.05 -3.73
N ALA A 31 3.74 35.80 -3.73
CA ALA A 31 2.88 34.62 -3.77
C ALA A 31 3.38 33.55 -2.79
N ALA A 32 2.45 32.79 -2.22
CA ALA A 32 2.75 31.74 -1.27
C ALA A 32 1.84 30.52 -1.47
N TYR A 33 2.41 29.34 -1.19
CA TYR A 33 1.69 28.08 -1.05
C TYR A 33 2.13 27.36 0.22
N ILE A 34 1.19 26.70 0.87
CA ILE A 34 1.45 25.56 1.76
C ILE A 34 0.90 24.31 1.08
N ALA A 35 1.62 23.20 1.19
CA ALA A 35 1.22 21.88 0.70
C ALA A 35 1.47 20.82 1.79
N LEU A 36 0.47 19.97 2.03
CA LEU A 36 0.55 18.83 2.94
C LEU A 36 0.19 17.57 2.16
N ILE A 37 0.99 16.52 2.32
CA ILE A 37 0.78 15.21 1.71
C ILE A 37 0.75 14.17 2.84
N PRO A 38 -0.43 13.95 3.47
CA PRO A 38 -0.54 13.14 4.69
C PRO A 38 -0.05 11.70 4.53
N GLU A 39 -0.20 11.12 3.35
CA GLU A 39 0.22 9.74 3.04
C GLU A 39 1.72 9.49 3.27
N TYR A 40 2.55 10.53 3.14
CA TYR A 40 4.00 10.45 3.34
C TYR A 40 4.46 11.26 4.57
N ASP A 41 3.52 11.74 5.39
CA ASP A 41 3.78 12.59 6.55
C ASP A 41 4.73 13.77 6.24
N VAL A 42 4.53 14.39 5.08
CA VAL A 42 5.38 15.47 4.58
C VAL A 42 4.56 16.69 4.21
N GLY A 43 5.17 17.86 4.38
CA GLY A 43 4.62 19.12 3.91
C GLY A 43 5.72 20.11 3.61
N PHE A 44 5.41 21.07 2.74
CA PHE A 44 6.33 22.12 2.37
C PHE A 44 5.59 23.44 2.15
N THR A 45 6.36 24.53 2.16
CA THR A 45 5.86 25.86 1.81
C THR A 45 6.69 26.44 0.69
N ILE A 46 6.04 27.21 -0.19
CA ILE A 46 6.68 27.94 -1.27
C ILE A 46 6.37 29.42 -1.03
N ASN A 47 7.39 30.26 -1.05
CA ASN A 47 7.24 31.71 -0.99
C ASN A 47 8.04 32.32 -2.13
N ALA A 48 7.38 33.12 -2.97
CA ALA A 48 7.97 33.73 -4.14
C ALA A 48 7.71 35.24 -4.15
N ALA A 49 8.67 35.99 -4.70
CA ALA A 49 8.56 37.43 -4.91
C ALA A 49 9.03 37.80 -6.32
N GLY A 50 8.30 38.67 -7.01
CA GLY A 50 8.57 39.10 -8.38
C GLY A 50 7.30 39.30 -9.21
N ALA A 51 7.47 39.87 -10.41
CA ALA A 51 6.35 40.11 -11.34
C ALA A 51 5.59 38.82 -11.67
N ASP A 52 6.29 37.69 -11.73
CA ASP A 52 5.73 36.36 -12.06
C ASP A 52 5.65 35.43 -10.84
N ALA A 53 5.62 35.97 -9.61
CA ALA A 53 5.63 35.16 -8.38
C ALA A 53 4.53 34.10 -8.34
N TYR A 54 3.33 34.44 -8.83
CA TYR A 54 2.22 33.50 -8.94
C TYR A 54 2.55 32.31 -9.86
N ILE A 55 3.05 32.58 -11.07
CA ILE A 55 3.39 31.55 -12.06
C ILE A 55 4.52 30.66 -11.53
N ALA A 56 5.56 31.28 -10.97
CA ALA A 56 6.70 30.57 -10.40
C ALA A 56 6.29 29.68 -9.22
N SER A 57 5.47 30.19 -8.29
CA SER A 57 5.02 29.41 -7.13
C SER A 57 4.16 28.21 -7.52
N ARG A 58 3.31 28.35 -8.55
CA ARG A 58 2.49 27.25 -9.08
C ARG A 58 3.34 26.19 -9.79
N ALA A 59 4.33 26.59 -10.57
CA ALA A 59 5.26 25.66 -11.21
C ALA A 59 6.11 24.90 -10.18
N LEU A 60 6.56 25.59 -9.13
CA LEU A 60 7.27 24.97 -8.02
C LEU A 60 6.38 23.98 -7.25
N LEU A 61 5.08 24.26 -7.09
CA LEU A 61 4.16 23.32 -6.45
C LEU A 61 4.09 22.00 -7.22
N ASP A 62 3.96 22.06 -8.55
CA ASP A 62 3.89 20.88 -9.43
C ASP A 62 5.18 20.04 -9.34
N GLU A 63 6.34 20.69 -9.51
CA GLU A 63 7.65 20.04 -9.46
C GLU A 63 7.94 19.43 -8.08
N MET A 64 7.76 20.21 -7.01
CA MET A 64 8.03 19.76 -5.64
C MET A 64 7.12 18.61 -5.24
N THR A 65 5.84 18.65 -5.62
CA THR A 65 4.90 17.55 -5.35
C THR A 65 5.34 16.28 -6.07
N THR A 66 5.67 16.39 -7.37
CA THR A 66 6.10 15.25 -8.18
C THR A 66 7.35 14.60 -7.62
N LEU A 67 8.40 15.39 -7.38
CA LEU A 67 9.66 14.92 -6.81
C LEU A 67 9.47 14.27 -5.44
N THR A 68 8.69 14.91 -4.55
CA THR A 68 8.48 14.43 -3.18
C THR A 68 7.74 13.08 -3.19
N VAL A 69 6.62 13.00 -3.90
CA VAL A 69 5.79 11.78 -3.94
C VAL A 69 6.55 10.62 -4.56
N GLN A 70 7.17 10.83 -5.72
CA GLN A 70 7.91 9.76 -6.41
C GLN A 70 9.11 9.27 -5.61
N SER A 71 9.87 10.18 -4.99
CA SER A 71 11.05 9.81 -4.21
C SER A 71 10.67 9.03 -2.95
N LEU A 72 9.64 9.48 -2.23
CA LEU A 72 9.19 8.82 -1.01
C LEU A 72 8.50 7.48 -1.29
N ASP A 73 7.76 7.37 -2.40
CA ASP A 73 7.18 6.09 -2.84
C ASP A 73 8.25 5.05 -3.16
N GLN A 74 9.29 5.44 -3.90
CA GLN A 74 10.43 4.57 -4.21
C GLN A 74 11.21 4.15 -2.96
N LEU A 75 11.41 5.08 -2.02
CA LEU A 75 12.08 4.79 -0.75
C LEU A 75 11.26 3.80 0.08
N ALA A 76 9.96 4.07 0.26
CA ALA A 76 9.05 3.19 0.99
C ALA A 76 9.02 1.77 0.38
N GLY A 77 8.98 1.69 -0.96
CA GLY A 77 9.06 0.41 -1.67
C GLY A 77 10.38 -0.32 -1.43
N SER A 78 11.52 0.38 -1.48
CA SER A 78 12.85 -0.20 -1.25
C SER A 78 13.03 -0.70 0.18
N GLU A 79 12.55 0.06 1.15
CA GLU A 79 12.56 -0.32 2.57
C GLU A 79 11.66 -1.52 2.83
N ALA A 80 10.43 -1.51 2.29
CA ALA A 80 9.51 -2.62 2.41
C ALA A 80 10.05 -3.89 1.73
N GLN A 81 10.69 -3.75 0.57
CA GLN A 81 11.35 -4.83 -0.13
C GLN A 81 12.44 -5.46 0.75
N SER A 82 13.38 -4.65 1.25
CA SER A 82 14.47 -5.12 2.09
C SER A 82 13.96 -5.81 3.36
N LYS A 83 12.94 -5.23 4.00
CA LYS A 83 12.45 -5.68 5.31
C LYS A 83 11.53 -6.90 5.23
N TYR A 84 10.52 -6.88 4.35
CA TYR A 84 9.40 -7.84 4.40
C TYR A 84 9.39 -8.87 3.26
N THR A 85 10.00 -8.60 2.10
CA THR A 85 9.97 -9.58 1.00
C THR A 85 10.86 -10.79 1.28
N GLY A 86 10.54 -11.91 0.64
CA GLY A 86 11.28 -13.15 0.82
C GLY A 86 10.40 -14.40 0.86
N HIS A 87 11.07 -15.52 1.09
CA HIS A 87 10.44 -16.80 1.35
C HIS A 87 10.29 -17.01 2.86
N TYR A 88 9.08 -17.39 3.25
CA TYR A 88 8.74 -17.81 4.59
C TYR A 88 8.35 -19.28 4.54
N SER A 89 8.89 -20.10 5.43
CA SER A 89 8.65 -21.53 5.41
C SER A 89 8.54 -22.10 6.82
N GLY A 90 7.62 -23.06 6.96
CA GLY A 90 7.51 -23.99 8.08
C GLY A 90 7.46 -25.41 7.52
N ASN A 91 7.12 -26.40 8.35
CA ASN A 91 7.14 -27.82 7.98
C ASN A 91 6.57 -28.14 6.57
N ASN A 92 5.26 -27.92 6.37
CA ASN A 92 4.55 -28.15 5.09
C ASN A 92 3.93 -26.86 4.53
N ASP A 93 4.37 -25.72 5.06
CA ASP A 93 3.74 -24.43 4.87
C ASP A 93 4.73 -23.45 4.27
N SER A 94 4.27 -22.63 3.34
CA SER A 94 5.13 -21.64 2.70
C SER A 94 4.36 -20.39 2.33
N LEU A 95 5.03 -19.25 2.39
CA LEU A 95 4.48 -17.96 1.95
C LEU A 95 5.60 -17.18 1.27
N VAL A 96 5.34 -16.64 0.08
CA VAL A 96 6.32 -15.85 -0.68
C VAL A 96 5.77 -14.44 -0.86
N LEU A 97 6.48 -13.46 -0.28
CA LEU A 97 6.17 -12.04 -0.39
C LEU A 97 7.11 -11.36 -1.38
N ALA A 98 6.56 -10.57 -2.28
CA ALA A 98 7.31 -9.78 -3.25
C ALA A 98 6.73 -8.38 -3.40
N ILE A 99 7.55 -7.46 -3.90
CA ILE A 99 7.10 -6.15 -4.37
C ILE A 99 6.91 -6.19 -5.89
N ASN A 100 5.95 -5.42 -6.41
CA ASN A 100 5.77 -5.15 -7.83
C ASN A 100 5.26 -3.72 -7.99
N ASP A 101 4.90 -3.32 -9.22
CA ASP A 101 4.39 -1.97 -9.51
C ASP A 101 2.98 -1.69 -8.96
N GLY A 102 2.35 -2.65 -8.27
CA GLY A 102 1.06 -2.46 -7.60
C GLY A 102 1.21 -2.06 -6.12
N PRO A 103 0.10 -1.70 -5.46
CA PRO A 103 0.15 -1.26 -4.06
C PRO A 103 0.38 -2.44 -3.09
N GLY A 104 0.92 -2.18 -1.90
CA GLY A 104 1.17 -3.22 -0.88
C GLY A 104 2.19 -4.29 -1.31
N LEU A 105 2.32 -5.35 -0.52
CA LEU A 105 3.19 -6.50 -0.87
C LEU A 105 2.36 -7.63 -1.46
N LYS A 106 2.80 -8.16 -2.59
CA LYS A 106 2.13 -9.27 -3.28
C LYS A 106 2.46 -10.61 -2.63
N ILE A 107 1.44 -11.42 -2.39
CA ILE A 107 1.58 -12.83 -2.06
C ILE A 107 1.70 -13.61 -3.38
N GLN A 108 2.90 -14.06 -3.72
CA GLN A 108 3.14 -14.84 -4.93
C GLN A 108 2.75 -16.32 -4.77
N LYS A 109 2.94 -16.85 -3.57
CA LYS A 109 2.62 -18.24 -3.22
C LYS A 109 2.24 -18.29 -1.75
N TRP A 110 1.23 -19.10 -1.44
CA TRP A 110 0.85 -19.38 -0.06
C TRP A 110 0.28 -20.79 0.06
N THR A 111 0.91 -21.63 0.88
CA THR A 111 0.49 -23.01 1.13
C THR A 111 0.30 -23.27 2.63
N CYS A 112 -0.72 -24.06 2.95
CA CYS A 112 -1.03 -24.55 4.29
C CYS A 112 -1.28 -26.06 4.21
N ASN A 113 -0.51 -26.85 4.96
CA ASN A 113 -0.51 -28.32 4.92
C ASN A 113 -0.36 -28.91 3.51
N GLY A 114 0.39 -28.23 2.64
CA GLY A 114 0.59 -28.63 1.23
C GLY A 114 -0.47 -28.13 0.24
N ASP A 115 -1.60 -27.61 0.71
CA ASP A 115 -2.67 -27.08 -0.14
C ASP A 115 -2.50 -25.58 -0.39
N SER A 116 -2.97 -25.10 -1.56
CA SER A 116 -2.88 -23.69 -1.95
C SER A 116 -3.95 -22.84 -1.25
N VAL A 117 -3.53 -21.87 -0.44
CA VAL A 117 -4.44 -20.93 0.24
C VAL A 117 -5.11 -20.00 -0.78
N LEU A 118 -4.38 -19.61 -1.83
CA LEU A 118 -4.93 -18.75 -2.89
C LEU A 118 -6.06 -19.45 -3.67
N GLU A 119 -5.91 -20.75 -3.97
CA GLU A 119 -6.95 -21.55 -4.62
C GLU A 119 -8.15 -21.79 -3.70
N ALA A 120 -7.90 -22.09 -2.42
CA ALA A 120 -8.97 -22.23 -1.43
C ALA A 120 -9.80 -20.94 -1.32
N TRP A 121 -9.13 -19.79 -1.35
CA TRP A 121 -9.80 -18.49 -1.29
C TRP A 121 -10.62 -18.17 -2.56
N GLN A 122 -10.10 -18.54 -3.74
CA GLN A 122 -10.86 -18.49 -4.99
C GLN A 122 -12.15 -19.32 -4.90
N GLN A 123 -12.08 -20.54 -4.36
CA GLN A 123 -13.25 -21.40 -4.18
C GLN A 123 -14.26 -20.81 -3.18
N LEU A 124 -13.79 -20.28 -2.05
CA LEU A 124 -14.64 -19.70 -1.00
C LEU A 124 -15.43 -18.47 -1.47
N ARG A 125 -14.91 -17.69 -2.41
CA ARG A 125 -15.65 -16.56 -2.99
C ARG A 125 -16.82 -16.96 -3.88
N GLY A 126 -16.80 -18.18 -4.43
CA GLY A 126 -17.85 -18.67 -5.33
C GLY A 126 -18.02 -17.87 -6.63
N GLY A 127 -17.00 -17.11 -7.05
CA GLY A 127 -17.02 -16.26 -8.24
C GLY A 127 -15.84 -16.53 -9.19
N GLY A 128 -15.98 -16.14 -10.47
CA GLY A 128 -14.90 -16.19 -11.45
C GLY A 128 -13.91 -15.00 -11.34
N GLY A 129 -12.81 -15.07 -12.08
CA GLY A 129 -11.77 -14.02 -12.13
C GLY A 129 -10.47 -14.41 -11.43
N GLN A 130 -9.35 -13.82 -11.88
CA GLN A 130 -8.05 -14.04 -11.25
C GLN A 130 -7.98 -13.29 -9.92
N VAL A 131 -7.45 -13.93 -8.88
CA VAL A 131 -7.24 -13.30 -7.57
C VAL A 131 -5.83 -12.73 -7.49
N ASP A 132 -5.72 -11.45 -7.10
CA ASP A 132 -4.46 -10.85 -6.68
C ASP A 132 -4.49 -10.70 -5.14
N ALA A 133 -3.62 -11.42 -4.45
CA ALA A 133 -3.54 -11.38 -3.01
C ALA A 133 -2.39 -10.46 -2.58
N ARG A 134 -2.72 -9.45 -1.78
CA ARG A 134 -1.78 -8.43 -1.30
C ARG A 134 -1.90 -8.25 0.20
N ILE A 135 -0.83 -7.80 0.84
CA ILE A 135 -0.84 -7.46 2.26
C ILE A 135 -0.55 -5.98 2.45
N TYR A 136 -1.27 -5.39 3.41
CA TYR A 136 -1.20 -3.99 3.76
C TYR A 136 -0.98 -3.83 5.27
N PRO A 137 -0.13 -2.88 5.71
CA PRO A 137 0.05 -2.61 7.13
C PRO A 137 -1.24 -2.00 7.70
N ILE A 138 -1.65 -2.41 8.91
CA ILE A 138 -2.80 -1.81 9.61
C ILE A 138 -2.41 -0.79 10.68
N GLY A 139 -1.14 -0.38 10.69
CA GLY A 139 -0.63 0.71 11.54
C GLY A 139 -0.49 0.37 13.03
N GLN A 140 -0.63 -0.89 13.43
CA GLN A 140 -0.55 -1.31 14.81
C GLN A 140 0.17 -2.66 14.97
N ASP A 141 1.14 -2.72 15.89
CA ASP A 141 1.82 -3.92 16.40
C ASP A 141 2.41 -4.83 15.30
N ASP A 142 2.96 -4.26 14.23
CA ASP A 142 3.51 -4.99 13.07
C ASP A 142 2.52 -5.98 12.43
N ARG A 143 1.22 -5.70 12.59
CA ARG A 143 0.13 -6.48 12.00
C ARG A 143 -0.20 -5.98 10.61
N TRP A 144 -0.54 -6.93 9.76
CA TRP A 144 -0.84 -6.73 8.35
C TRP A 144 -2.13 -7.47 7.99
N ARG A 145 -2.86 -6.88 7.05
CA ARG A 145 -4.12 -7.43 6.53
C ARG A 145 -3.89 -7.95 5.14
N VAL A 146 -4.25 -9.21 4.90
CA VAL A 146 -4.35 -9.77 3.56
C VAL A 146 -5.65 -9.28 2.94
N VAL A 147 -5.55 -8.76 1.73
CA VAL A 147 -6.67 -8.35 0.89
C VAL A 147 -6.55 -9.13 -0.41
N PHE A 148 -7.66 -9.75 -0.79
CA PHE A 148 -7.74 -10.56 -2.00
C PHE A 148 -8.61 -9.84 -3.05
N GLU A 149 -7.94 -9.19 -3.97
CA GLU A 149 -8.52 -8.40 -5.03
C GLU A 149 -8.94 -9.30 -6.20
N VAL A 150 -10.03 -8.95 -6.89
CA VAL A 150 -10.36 -9.56 -8.20
C VAL A 150 -9.69 -8.69 -9.25
N VAL A 151 -8.91 -9.28 -10.14
CA VAL A 151 -8.37 -8.58 -11.30
C VAL A 151 -9.47 -8.42 -12.36
N ASP A 152 -9.53 -7.26 -13.02
CA ASP A 152 -10.44 -6.96 -14.14
C ASP A 152 -11.94 -7.08 -13.81
N MET A 153 -12.38 -6.59 -12.64
CA MET A 153 -13.82 -6.44 -12.38
C MET A 153 -14.41 -5.37 -13.31
N ALA A 154 -15.48 -5.72 -14.02
CA ALA A 154 -16.20 -4.76 -14.84
C ALA A 154 -16.89 -3.71 -13.95
N GLU A 155 -16.62 -2.44 -14.19
CA GLU A 155 -17.30 -1.33 -13.52
C GLU A 155 -18.72 -1.18 -14.08
N THR A 156 -19.75 -1.54 -13.32
CA THR A 156 -21.15 -1.36 -13.75
C THR A 156 -21.88 -0.28 -12.95
N SER A 157 -21.26 0.29 -11.91
CA SER A 157 -21.81 1.41 -11.12
C SER A 157 -20.76 2.22 -10.33
N LEU A 158 -21.15 3.40 -9.85
CA LEU A 158 -20.30 4.38 -9.14
C LEU A 158 -19.51 3.82 -7.94
N PHE A 159 -20.02 2.78 -7.28
CA PHE A 159 -19.41 2.19 -6.08
C PHE A 159 -18.88 0.77 -6.29
N GLU A 160 -18.96 0.25 -7.51
CA GLU A 160 -18.54 -1.13 -7.77
C GLU A 160 -17.01 -1.29 -7.74
N ASP A 161 -16.30 -0.22 -8.12
CA ASP A 161 -14.85 -0.07 -7.98
C ASP A 161 -14.44 0.60 -6.65
N ALA A 162 -15.35 0.72 -5.67
CA ALA A 162 -15.01 1.29 -4.36
C ALA A 162 -14.18 0.32 -3.50
N CYS A 163 -13.16 -0.33 -4.09
CA CYS A 163 -12.24 -1.17 -3.35
C CYS A 163 -12.99 -2.28 -2.59
N HIS A 164 -13.92 -2.98 -3.26
CA HIS A 164 -14.84 -3.95 -2.63
C HIS A 164 -14.11 -5.00 -1.77
N ALA A 165 -12.86 -5.33 -2.09
CA ALA A 165 -12.01 -6.21 -1.30
C ALA A 165 -11.85 -5.73 0.16
N TRP A 166 -11.79 -4.42 0.40
CA TRP A 166 -11.72 -3.83 1.75
C TRP A 166 -12.99 -4.00 2.58
N PHE A 167 -14.16 -4.22 1.96
CA PHE A 167 -15.39 -4.56 2.69
C PHE A 167 -15.44 -6.02 3.13
N ARG A 168 -14.50 -6.86 2.67
CA ARG A 168 -14.47 -8.31 2.92
C ARG A 168 -13.28 -8.76 3.77
N VAL A 169 -12.50 -7.82 4.29
CA VAL A 169 -11.48 -8.11 5.30
C VAL A 169 -12.16 -8.65 6.56
N ASP A 170 -11.48 -9.58 7.25
CA ASP A 170 -11.96 -10.25 8.46
C ASP A 170 -13.26 -11.06 8.29
N GLN A 171 -13.68 -11.32 7.05
CA GLN A 171 -14.90 -12.09 6.75
C GLN A 171 -14.77 -13.57 7.14
N PHE A 172 -13.58 -14.14 6.97
CA PHE A 172 -13.33 -15.56 7.21
C PHE A 172 -12.50 -15.74 8.48
N ARG A 173 -13.02 -16.56 9.39
CA ARG A 173 -12.38 -16.89 10.66
C ARG A 173 -12.38 -18.39 10.89
N TYR A 174 -11.30 -18.89 11.48
CA TYR A 174 -11.19 -20.28 11.91
C TYR A 174 -10.98 -20.34 13.41
N GLN A 175 -11.92 -20.98 14.12
CA GLN A 175 -11.98 -21.00 15.59
C GLN A 175 -11.89 -19.60 16.23
N GLY A 176 -12.53 -18.61 15.62
CA GLY A 176 -12.57 -17.22 16.11
C GLY A 176 -11.40 -16.33 15.68
N LEU A 177 -10.36 -16.90 15.05
CA LEU A 177 -9.17 -16.16 14.60
C LEU A 177 -9.25 -15.81 13.10
N PRO A 178 -8.81 -14.60 12.69
CA PRO A 178 -8.82 -14.16 11.29
C PRO A 178 -7.85 -14.98 10.43
N VAL A 179 -8.30 -15.42 9.26
CA VAL A 179 -7.45 -16.16 8.30
C VAL A 179 -6.65 -15.24 7.36
N ASP A 180 -6.98 -13.96 7.38
CA ASP A 180 -6.44 -12.88 6.55
C ASP A 180 -5.56 -11.91 7.36
N GLU A 181 -5.10 -12.30 8.53
CA GLU A 181 -4.17 -11.52 9.37
C GLU A 181 -2.77 -12.13 9.32
N ILE A 182 -1.75 -11.27 9.18
CA ILE A 182 -0.35 -11.63 9.25
C ILE A 182 0.32 -10.77 10.31
N ASP A 183 0.97 -11.41 11.27
CA ASP A 183 1.78 -10.73 12.28
C ASP A 183 3.25 -11.00 11.99
N PHE A 184 4.03 -9.95 11.77
CA PHE A 184 5.48 -10.11 11.59
C PHE A 184 6.18 -10.19 12.95
N THR A 185 7.11 -11.14 13.08
CA THR A 185 8.08 -11.14 14.17
C THR A 185 9.33 -10.39 13.73
N ILE A 186 9.66 -9.34 14.47
CA ILE A 186 10.79 -8.46 14.19
C ILE A 186 11.81 -8.59 15.32
N ASP A 187 13.06 -8.86 14.96
CA ASP A 187 14.21 -8.87 15.86
C ASP A 187 15.30 -7.95 15.30
N ASP A 188 15.84 -7.05 16.13
CA ASP A 188 16.82 -6.03 15.74
C ASP A 188 16.45 -5.29 14.43
N GLY A 189 15.18 -4.88 14.32
CA GLY A 189 14.64 -4.18 13.14
C GLY A 189 14.46 -5.03 11.88
N ARG A 190 14.77 -6.33 11.92
CA ARG A 190 14.64 -7.28 10.80
C ARG A 190 13.50 -8.26 11.03
N VAL A 191 12.75 -8.55 9.98
CA VAL A 191 11.73 -9.60 10.01
C VAL A 191 12.42 -10.96 10.04
N THR A 192 12.14 -11.75 11.06
CA THR A 192 12.69 -13.11 11.25
C THR A 192 11.65 -14.20 11.00
N ALA A 193 10.37 -13.89 11.22
CA ALA A 193 9.26 -14.81 11.00
C ALA A 193 7.96 -14.04 10.76
N LEU A 194 6.91 -14.77 10.40
CA LEU A 194 5.53 -14.29 10.43
C LEU A 194 4.60 -15.37 10.98
N SER A 195 3.45 -14.96 11.50
CA SER A 195 2.37 -15.87 11.88
C SER A 195 1.06 -15.51 11.20
N VAL A 196 0.25 -16.54 10.95
CA VAL A 196 -1.13 -16.39 10.45
C VAL A 196 -2.06 -17.04 11.48
N PRO A 197 -2.73 -16.26 12.36
CA PRO A 197 -3.48 -16.80 13.48
C PRO A 197 -4.59 -17.79 13.07
N GLY A 198 -5.42 -17.42 12.09
CA GLY A 198 -6.53 -18.26 11.63
C GLY A 198 -6.08 -19.54 10.94
N LEU A 199 -4.91 -19.56 10.31
CA LEU A 199 -4.35 -20.77 9.69
C LEU A 199 -3.40 -21.53 10.62
N ARG A 200 -3.12 -21.01 11.82
CA ARG A 200 -2.18 -21.57 12.81
C ARG A 200 -0.78 -21.80 12.24
N GLN A 201 -0.35 -20.88 11.38
CA GLN A 201 0.97 -20.95 10.76
C GLN A 201 1.97 -20.09 11.52
N THR A 202 3.18 -20.59 11.64
CA THR A 202 4.35 -19.81 12.05
C THR A 202 5.46 -20.15 11.07
N LEU A 203 5.88 -19.16 10.28
CA LEU A 203 6.78 -19.35 9.16
C LEU A 203 8.04 -18.52 9.39
N ALA A 204 9.19 -19.20 9.45
CA ALA A 204 10.47 -18.52 9.56
C ALA A 204 10.86 -17.94 8.20
N LYS A 205 11.47 -16.75 8.19
CA LYS A 205 12.02 -16.15 6.98
C LYS A 205 13.29 -16.92 6.58
N THR A 206 13.26 -17.63 5.45
CA THR A 206 14.33 -18.53 5.01
C THR A 206 15.24 -17.91 3.96
N SER A 207 14.76 -16.93 3.20
CA SER A 207 15.59 -16.17 2.26
C SER A 207 14.95 -14.83 1.91
N SER A 208 15.79 -13.86 1.55
CA SER A 208 15.35 -12.63 0.88
C SER A 208 15.34 -12.86 -0.63
N LEU A 209 14.35 -12.31 -1.34
CA LEU A 209 14.38 -12.28 -2.80
C LEU A 209 15.54 -11.38 -3.24
N ARG A 210 16.57 -11.95 -3.87
CA ARG A 210 17.64 -11.20 -4.54
C ARG A 210 17.30 -11.14 -6.02
N TYR A 211 17.31 -9.93 -6.57
CA TYR A 211 17.28 -9.68 -8.02
C TYR A 211 18.63 -9.12 -8.45
#